data_AF-A0A9D8H1M5-F1
#
_entry.id   AF-A0A9D8H1M5-F1
#
_cell.length_a   1.000
_cell.length_b   1.000
_cell.length_c   1.000
_cell.angle_alpha   90.00
_cell.angle_beta   90.00
_cell.angle_gamma   90.00
#
_symmetry.space_group_name_H-M   'P 1'
#
loop_
_entity.id
_entity.type
_entity.pdbx_description
1 polymer ?
#
loop_
_entity_poly.entity_id
_entity_poly.type
_entity_poly.pdbx_seq_one_letter_code
_entity_poly.pdbx_strand_id
1 'polypeptide(L)'
;MNYLKSLDRRERLITVAILNGVFIISLFFEWGAGGARAWDADSVWLAFLAALFAGLISLADAFDYEVPRLPGAGVAAYLTSITLVYTVVALMDIRDQSWGIIVSLIVSIVSTFIAWGTWRADRA
;
A
#
# COMPACT_ATOMS: atom_id res chain seq x y z
N MET A 1 13.55 -15.53 -13.68
CA MET A 1 12.51 -16.24 -12.90
C MET A 1 11.56 -15.21 -12.32
N ASN A 2 10.26 -15.24 -12.70
CA ASN A 2 9.26 -14.34 -12.11
C ASN A 2 8.90 -14.84 -10.71
N TYR A 3 9.49 -14.25 -9.67
CA TYR A 3 9.23 -14.60 -8.26
C TYR A 3 7.74 -14.50 -7.87
N LEU A 4 6.98 -13.67 -8.60
CA LEU A 4 5.53 -13.54 -8.44
C LEU A 4 4.73 -14.69 -9.04
N LYS A 5 5.29 -15.45 -9.99
CA LYS A 5 4.65 -16.65 -10.54
C LYS A 5 4.80 -17.87 -9.64
N SER A 6 5.78 -17.88 -8.72
CA SER A 6 5.95 -18.96 -7.75
C SER A 6 5.12 -18.79 -6.48
N LEU A 7 4.62 -17.57 -6.20
CA LEU A 7 3.72 -17.30 -5.08
C LEU A 7 2.27 -17.59 -5.47
N ASP A 8 1.54 -18.24 -4.58
CA ASP A 8 0.12 -18.50 -4.76
C ASP A 8 -0.66 -17.17 -4.77
N ARG A 9 -1.78 -17.09 -5.51
CA ARG A 9 -2.56 -15.85 -5.67
C ARG A 9 -2.93 -15.25 -4.31
N ARG A 10 -3.33 -16.12 -3.38
CA ARG A 10 -3.68 -15.78 -2.00
C ARG A 10 -2.52 -15.14 -1.25
N GLU A 11 -1.32 -15.69 -1.36
CA GLU A 11 -0.12 -15.15 -0.70
C GLU A 11 0.24 -13.76 -1.22
N ARG A 12 0.07 -13.53 -2.54
CA ARG A 12 0.29 -12.20 -3.13
C ARG A 12 -0.68 -11.17 -2.58
N LEU A 13 -1.96 -11.51 -2.48
CA LEU A 13 -3.00 -10.62 -1.96
C LEU A 13 -2.82 -10.32 -0.46
N ILE A 14 -2.47 -11.34 0.35
CA ILE A 14 -2.12 -11.15 1.76
C ILE A 14 -0.90 -10.22 1.88
N THR A 15 0.11 -10.39 1.03
CA THR A 15 1.29 -9.52 1.00
C THR A 15 0.91 -8.07 0.72
N VAL A 16 0.02 -7.82 -0.25
CA VAL A 16 -0.50 -6.47 -0.52
C VAL A 16 -1.21 -5.90 0.71
N ALA A 17 -2.04 -6.70 1.39
CA ALA A 17 -2.74 -6.26 2.60
C ALA A 17 -1.77 -5.89 3.73
N ILE A 18 -0.76 -6.73 3.99
CA ILE A 18 0.28 -6.47 5.00
C ILE A 18 1.04 -5.19 4.68
N LEU A 19 1.46 -4.99 3.42
CA LEU A 19 2.20 -3.80 3.02
C LEU A 19 1.39 -2.52 3.16
N ASN A 20 0.08 -2.56 2.86
CA ASN A 20 -0.80 -1.43 3.14
C ASN A 20 -0.94 -1.16 4.64
N GLY A 21 -0.98 -2.20 5.48
CA GLY A 21 -0.95 -2.05 6.94
C GLY A 21 0.35 -1.39 7.44
N VAL A 22 1.50 -1.84 6.94
CA VAL A 22 2.80 -1.23 7.26
C VAL A 22 2.87 0.22 6.80
N PHE A 23 2.34 0.53 5.62
CA PHE A 23 2.25 1.89 5.10
C PHE A 23 1.40 2.79 6.01
N ILE A 24 0.25 2.32 6.48
CA ILE A 24 -0.59 3.06 7.43
C ILE A 24 0.19 3.36 8.71
N ILE A 25 0.90 2.37 9.27
CA ILE A 25 1.74 2.59 10.46
C ILE A 25 2.83 3.64 10.16
N SER A 26 3.44 3.61 8.97
CA SER A 26 4.48 4.56 8.60
C SER A 26 4.00 5.98 8.33
N LEU A 27 2.71 6.17 8.04
CA LEU A 27 2.10 7.50 8.02
C LEU A 27 2.08 8.12 9.42
N PHE A 28 1.78 7.37 10.49
CA PHE A 28 1.53 7.98 11.80
C PHE A 28 2.71 7.91 12.79
N PHE A 29 3.71 7.06 12.55
CA PHE A 29 4.82 6.84 13.49
C PHE A 29 6.18 7.28 12.95
N GLU A 30 6.98 7.88 13.83
CA GLU A 30 8.39 8.13 13.59
C GLU A 30 9.21 6.86 13.83
N TRP A 31 9.76 6.32 12.75
CA TRP A 31 10.64 5.16 12.79
C TRP A 31 12.01 5.57 13.33
N GLY A 32 12.34 5.11 14.54
CA GLY A 32 13.64 5.31 15.18
C GLY A 32 13.65 6.23 16.41
N ALA A 33 12.62 7.06 16.62
CA ALA A 33 12.57 8.02 17.74
C ALA A 33 11.39 7.80 18.72
N GLY A 34 10.43 6.93 18.37
CA GLY A 34 9.33 6.56 19.29
C GLY A 34 8.32 7.69 19.53
N GLY A 35 7.90 8.37 18.45
CA GLY A 35 6.93 9.47 18.50
C GLY A 35 5.84 9.36 17.45
N ALA A 36 4.71 10.03 17.70
CA ALA A 36 3.69 10.27 16.69
C ALA A 36 4.19 11.35 15.73
N ARG A 37 4.00 11.13 14.44
CA ARG A 37 4.51 12.01 13.40
C ARG A 37 3.48 13.08 13.04
N ALA A 38 3.91 14.34 13.03
CA ALA A 38 3.12 15.44 12.51
C ALA A 38 3.24 15.50 10.98
N TRP A 39 2.27 14.92 10.28
CA TRP A 39 2.02 15.26 8.89
C TRP A 39 1.01 16.40 8.82
N ASP A 40 0.97 17.10 7.69
CA ASP A 40 -0.13 18.01 7.40
C ASP A 40 -1.43 17.20 7.33
N ALA A 41 -2.33 17.47 8.29
CA ALA A 41 -3.40 16.55 8.65
C ALA A 41 -4.37 16.30 7.49
N ASP A 42 -4.63 17.32 6.68
CA ASP A 42 -5.67 17.28 5.64
C ASP A 42 -5.35 16.31 4.50
N SER A 43 -4.06 16.13 4.17
CA SER A 43 -3.65 15.32 3.02
C SER A 43 -3.33 13.87 3.37
N VAL A 44 -2.91 13.59 4.62
CA VAL A 44 -2.66 12.22 5.10
C VAL A 44 -3.91 11.36 5.16
N TRP A 45 -5.07 11.95 5.46
CA TRP A 45 -6.32 11.20 5.56
C TRP A 45 -6.70 10.50 4.26
N LEU A 46 -6.42 11.12 3.11
CA LEU A 46 -6.69 10.51 1.81
C LEU A 46 -5.77 9.32 1.53
N ALA A 47 -4.47 9.46 1.83
CA ALA A 47 -3.51 8.36 1.69
C ALA A 47 -3.83 7.21 2.64
N PHE A 48 -4.24 7.53 3.88
CA PHE A 48 -4.72 6.55 4.85
C PHE A 48 -5.94 5.78 4.34
N LEU A 49 -6.99 6.48 3.88
CA LEU A 49 -8.19 5.83 3.38
C LEU A 49 -7.90 4.96 2.14
N ALA A 50 -7.08 5.45 1.21
CA ALA A 50 -6.68 4.70 0.03
C ALA A 50 -5.93 3.41 0.41
N ALA A 51 -4.96 3.50 1.33
CA ALA A 51 -4.24 2.33 1.83
C ALA A 51 -5.15 1.35 2.58
N LEU A 52 -6.06 1.87 3.41
CA LEU A 52 -7.01 1.06 4.18
C LEU A 52 -7.93 0.28 3.24
N PHE A 53 -8.55 0.93 2.26
CA PHE A 53 -9.41 0.26 1.29
C PHE A 53 -8.63 -0.73 0.42
N ALA A 54 -7.41 -0.39 -0.03
CA ALA A 54 -6.56 -1.31 -0.78
C ALA A 54 -6.24 -2.57 0.02
N GLY A 55 -5.92 -2.40 1.31
CA GLY A 55 -5.64 -3.50 2.23
C GLY A 55 -6.88 -4.37 2.48
N LEU A 56 -8.02 -3.76 2.79
CA LEU A 56 -9.27 -4.48 3.05
C LEU A 56 -9.79 -5.23 1.82
N ILE A 57 -9.72 -4.64 0.62
CA ILE A 57 -10.12 -5.30 -0.63
C ILE A 57 -9.21 -6.48 -0.93
N SER A 58 -7.89 -6.31 -0.76
CA SER A 58 -6.92 -7.39 -0.98
C SER A 58 -7.11 -8.52 0.04
N LEU A 59 -7.42 -8.18 1.29
CA LEU A 59 -7.72 -9.16 2.34
C LEU A 59 -9.02 -9.91 2.04
N ALA A 60 -10.08 -9.18 1.67
CA ALA A 60 -11.37 -9.79 1.30
C ALA A 60 -11.24 -10.75 0.12
N ASP A 61 -10.49 -10.37 -0.92
CA ASP A 61 -10.20 -11.22 -2.09
C ASP A 61 -9.30 -12.42 -1.72
N ALA A 62 -8.40 -12.28 -0.74
CA ALA A 62 -7.57 -13.39 -0.27
C ALA A 62 -8.32 -14.45 0.56
N PHE A 63 -9.48 -14.11 1.11
CA PHE A 63 -10.30 -15.00 1.94
C PHE A 63 -11.63 -15.38 1.28
N ASP A 64 -11.78 -15.11 -0.03
CA ASP A 64 -13.00 -15.38 -0.80
C ASP A 64 -14.28 -14.83 -0.14
N TYR A 65 -14.19 -13.69 0.56
CA TYR A 65 -15.38 -13.04 1.09
C TYR A 65 -16.23 -12.54 -0.07
N GLU A 66 -17.56 -12.77 -0.01
CA GLU A 66 -18.56 -12.33 -0.98
C GLU A 66 -18.78 -10.80 -0.96
N VAL A 67 -17.71 -10.02 -1.08
CA VAL A 67 -17.79 -8.59 -1.32
C VAL A 67 -18.18 -8.40 -2.79
N PRO A 68 -19.05 -7.44 -3.15
CA PRO A 68 -19.49 -7.25 -4.53
C PRO A 68 -18.33 -7.36 -5.50
N ARG A 69 -18.48 -8.15 -6.58
CA ARG A 69 -17.47 -8.49 -7.60
C ARG A 69 -16.91 -7.24 -8.29
N LEU A 70 -16.14 -6.46 -7.56
CA LEU A 70 -15.21 -5.49 -8.07
C LEU A 70 -13.97 -6.26 -8.52
N PRO A 71 -13.24 -5.79 -9.55
CA PRO A 71 -11.95 -6.37 -9.88
C PRO A 71 -10.97 -6.06 -8.72
N GLY A 72 -11.02 -6.88 -7.66
CA GLY A 72 -10.40 -6.62 -6.35
C GLY A 72 -8.92 -6.28 -6.47
N ALA A 73 -8.17 -7.13 -7.17
CA ALA A 73 -6.75 -6.89 -7.48
C ALA A 73 -6.49 -5.60 -8.29
N GLY A 74 -7.39 -5.23 -9.20
CA GLY A 74 -7.25 -4.02 -10.02
C GLY A 74 -7.54 -2.73 -9.25
N VAL A 75 -8.58 -2.74 -8.41
CA VAL A 75 -8.91 -1.61 -7.53
C VAL A 75 -7.81 -1.44 -6.48
N ALA A 76 -7.32 -2.54 -5.89
CA ALA A 76 -6.19 -2.50 -4.97
C ALA A 76 -4.93 -1.93 -5.63
N ALA A 77 -4.60 -2.34 -6.86
CA ALA A 77 -3.47 -1.80 -7.62
C ALA A 77 -3.60 -0.30 -7.93
N TYR A 78 -4.82 0.17 -8.21
CA TYR A 78 -5.08 1.60 -8.43
C TYR A 78 -4.89 2.41 -7.13
N LEU A 79 -5.46 1.94 -6.02
CA LEU A 79 -5.37 2.60 -4.72
C LEU A 79 -3.93 2.63 -4.19
N THR A 80 -3.15 1.56 -4.36
CA THR A 80 -1.72 1.56 -3.98
C THR A 80 -0.88 2.48 -4.86
N SER A 81 -1.26 2.66 -6.13
CA SER A 81 -0.60 3.64 -7.00
C SER A 81 -0.85 5.08 -6.52
N ILE A 82 -2.04 5.38 -6.02
CA ILE A 82 -2.36 6.70 -5.43
C ILE A 82 -1.51 6.95 -4.17
N THR A 83 -1.39 5.96 -3.28
CA THR A 83 -0.58 6.11 -2.07
C THR A 83 0.91 6.30 -2.38
N LEU A 84 1.42 5.65 -3.43
CA LEU A 84 2.77 5.89 -3.94
C LEU A 84 2.94 7.33 -4.44
N VAL A 85 2.05 7.83 -5.30
CA VAL A 85 2.12 9.21 -5.81
C VAL A 85 2.09 10.21 -4.67
N TYR A 86 1.19 10.02 -3.71
CA TYR A 86 1.12 10.85 -2.51
C TYR A 86 2.45 10.88 -1.76
N THR A 87 3.05 9.71 -1.54
CA THR A 87 4.32 9.60 -0.79
C THR A 87 5.47 10.30 -1.51
N VAL A 88 5.52 10.22 -2.84
CA VAL A 88 6.51 10.94 -3.66
C VAL A 88 6.32 12.45 -3.55
N VAL A 89 5.08 12.93 -3.66
CA VAL A 89 4.78 14.38 -3.53
C VAL A 89 5.13 14.89 -2.13
N ALA A 90 4.78 14.14 -1.08
CA ALA A 90 5.13 14.49 0.30
C ALA A 90 6.65 14.50 0.53
N LEU A 91 7.40 13.61 -0.13
CA LEU A 91 8.87 13.61 -0.10
C LEU A 91 9.49 14.88 -0.69
N MET A 92 8.84 15.46 -1.71
CA MET A 92 9.33 16.67 -2.37
C MET A 92 9.12 17.93 -1.52
N ASP A 93 8.10 17.94 -0.67
CA ASP A 93 7.72 19.10 0.14
C ASP A 93 8.50 19.18 1.46
N ILE A 94 8.91 18.03 2.01
CA ILE A 94 9.54 17.98 3.32
C ILE A 94 11.05 18.26 3.23
N ARG A 95 11.48 19.39 3.82
CA ARG A 95 12.90 19.78 3.93
C ARG A 95 13.70 18.97 4.97
N ASP A 96 13.04 18.36 5.95
CA ASP A 96 13.65 17.49 6.97
C ASP A 96 13.24 16.03 6.73
N GLN A 97 14.11 15.27 6.06
CA GLN A 97 13.85 13.87 5.71
C GLN A 97 13.86 12.98 6.97
N SER A 98 12.70 12.77 7.58
CA SER A 98 12.54 11.78 8.64
C SER A 98 12.55 10.36 8.06
N TRP A 99 13.19 9.42 8.77
CA TRP A 99 13.30 8.01 8.37
C TRP A 99 11.95 7.36 8.02
N GLY A 100 10.85 7.80 8.64
CA GLY A 100 9.51 7.30 8.35
C GLY A 100 9.01 7.60 6.93
N ILE A 101 9.47 8.68 6.30
CA ILE A 101 9.13 8.99 4.90
C ILE A 101 9.77 7.97 3.95
N ILE A 102 11.04 7.66 4.20
CA ILE A 102 11.80 6.70 3.40
C ILE A 102 11.16 5.31 3.50
N VAL A 103 10.76 4.89 4.71
CA VAL A 103 10.02 3.63 4.92
C VAL A 103 8.69 3.66 4.16
N SER A 104 7.92 4.74 4.27
CA SER A 104 6.65 4.90 3.54
C SER A 104 6.83 4.81 2.02
N LEU A 105 7.93 5.37 1.49
CA LEU A 105 8.26 5.32 0.08
C LEU A 105 8.59 3.88 -0.36
N ILE A 106 9.47 3.19 0.36
CA ILE A 106 9.84 1.81 0.03
C ILE A 106 8.61 0.91 0.06
N VAL A 107 7.79 1.03 1.11
CA VAL A 107 6.59 0.20 1.28
C VAL A 107 5.55 0.50 0.20
N SER A 108 5.31 1.76 -0.13
CA SER A 108 4.36 2.13 -1.19
C SER A 108 4.83 1.66 -2.58
N ILE A 109 6.14 1.74 -2.88
CA ILE A 109 6.72 1.20 -4.10
C ILE A 109 6.48 -0.31 -4.18
N VAL A 110 6.90 -1.06 -3.15
CA VAL A 110 6.79 -2.52 -3.13
C VAL A 110 5.33 -2.96 -3.19
N SER A 111 4.44 -2.31 -2.43
CA SER A 111 2.99 -2.57 -2.45
C SER A 111 2.40 -2.38 -3.85
N THR A 112 2.77 -1.28 -4.52
CA THR A 112 2.32 -0.99 -5.88
C THR A 112 2.79 -2.05 -6.87
N PHE A 113 4.07 -2.43 -6.85
CA PHE A 113 4.62 -3.44 -7.75
C PHE A 113 3.96 -4.81 -7.58
N ILE A 114 3.71 -5.23 -6.33
CA ILE A 114 3.08 -6.52 -6.05
C ILE A 114 1.60 -6.49 -6.43
N ALA A 115 0.89 -5.40 -6.14
CA ALA A 115 -0.52 -5.25 -6.54
C ALA A 115 -0.68 -5.24 -8.07
N TRP A 116 0.17 -4.49 -8.78
CA TRP A 116 0.20 -4.49 -10.25
C TRP A 116 0.58 -5.84 -10.84
N GLY A 117 1.57 -6.51 -10.24
CA GLY A 117 1.99 -7.85 -10.64
C GLY A 117 0.88 -8.87 -10.48
N THR A 118 0.12 -8.79 -9.38
CA THR A 118 -1.04 -9.65 -9.10
C THR A 118 -2.15 -9.40 -10.11
N TRP A 119 -2.49 -8.13 -10.36
CA TRP A 119 -3.52 -7.78 -11.33
C TRP A 119 -3.18 -8.20 -12.77
N ARG A 120 -1.91 -8.08 -13.18
CA ARG A 120 -1.46 -8.58 -14.48
C ARG A 120 -1.47 -10.11 -14.54
N ALA A 121 -1.10 -10.80 -13.46
CA ALA A 121 -1.12 -12.25 -13.39
C ALA A 121 -2.55 -12.80 -13.50
N ASP A 122 -3.53 -12.12 -12.91
CA ASP A 122 -4.96 -12.48 -13.01
C ASP A 122 -5.53 -12.30 -14.43
N ARG A 123 -4.81 -11.64 -15.34
CA ARG A 123 -5.23 -11.34 -16.73
C ARG A 123 -4.46 -12.09 -17.81
N ALA A 124 -3.42 -12.84 -17.45
CA ALA A 124 -2.53 -13.56 -18.37
C ALA A 124 -2.92 -15.04 -18.44
#